data_AF-A0A376BTT7-F1
#
_entry.id   AF-A0A376BTT7-F1
#
_cell.length_a   1.000
_cell.length_b   1.000
_cell.length_c   1.000
_cell.angle_alpha   90.00
_cell.angle_beta   90.00
_cell.angle_gamma   90.00
#
_symmetry.space_group_name_H-M   'P 1'
#
loop_
_entity.id
_entity.type
_entity.pdbx_description
1 polymer ?
#
loop_
_entity_poly.entity_id
_entity_poly.type
_entity_poly.pdbx_seq_one_letter_code
_entity_poly.pdbx_strand_id
1 'polypeptide(L)'
;MKPEQLHSWQPQATIEQLSDFIQQNQTLMTLLEEAWQKFAATLPDNPPPTYVSNYGEGIDLETVEHFPISQEEMIEFLNHFEKERYHNDRPFGDSIHINEQDWTLSE
;
A
#
# COMPACT_ATOMS: atom_id res chain seq x y z
N MET A 1 9.75 25.37 2.51
CA MET A 1 10.19 24.30 3.42
C MET A 1 10.85 24.85 4.68
N LYS A 2 10.47 24.33 5.85
CA LYS A 2 11.03 24.69 7.17
C LYS A 2 11.97 23.57 7.69
N PRO A 3 12.99 23.88 8.52
CA PRO A 3 13.87 22.87 9.12
C PRO A 3 13.13 21.79 9.90
N GLU A 4 12.04 22.16 10.58
CA GLU A 4 11.18 21.24 11.34
C GLU A 4 10.56 20.14 10.45
N GLN A 5 10.23 20.47 9.19
CA GLN A 5 9.68 19.49 8.25
C GLN A 5 10.74 18.46 7.85
N LEU A 6 11.99 18.88 7.71
CA LEU A 6 13.12 17.99 7.38
C LEU A 6 13.57 17.14 8.57
N HIS A 7 13.30 17.59 9.79
CA HIS A 7 13.58 16.80 10.98
C HIS A 7 12.76 15.49 11.00
N SER A 8 11.58 15.47 10.38
CA SER A 8 10.82 14.22 10.20
C SER A 8 11.50 13.23 9.25
N TRP A 9 12.31 13.73 8.30
CA TRP A 9 13.02 12.91 7.32
C TRP A 9 14.40 12.49 7.82
N GLN A 10 15.05 13.32 8.64
CA GLN A 10 16.34 13.02 9.24
C GLN A 10 16.35 13.43 10.72
N PRO A 11 15.86 12.57 11.62
CA PRO A 11 15.71 12.89 13.05
C PRO A 11 17.03 13.02 13.81
N GLN A 12 18.16 12.64 13.19
CA GLN A 12 19.50 12.74 13.79
C GLN A 12 20.22 14.06 13.48
N ALA A 13 19.71 14.86 12.55
CA ALA A 13 20.34 16.12 12.16
C ALA A 13 19.94 17.26 13.10
N THR A 14 20.89 18.11 13.47
CA THR A 14 20.58 19.31 14.26
C THR A 14 19.86 20.36 13.41
N ILE A 15 19.11 21.25 14.06
CA ILE A 15 18.38 22.32 13.36
C ILE A 15 19.33 23.20 12.52
N GLU A 16 20.55 23.44 13.00
CA GLU A 16 21.58 24.21 12.30
C GLU A 16 22.10 23.50 11.04
N GLN A 17 22.33 22.18 11.11
CA GLN A 17 22.72 21.39 9.94
C GLN A 17 21.60 21.35 8.88
N LEU A 18 20.34 21.29 9.33
CA LEU A 18 19.18 21.33 8.45
C LEU A 18 19.00 22.71 7.80
N SER A 19 19.26 23.81 8.53
CA SER A 19 19.21 25.16 7.95
C SER A 19 20.32 25.39 6.92
N ASP A 20 21.54 24.92 7.21
CA ASP A 20 22.66 25.01 6.27
C ASP A 20 22.39 24.20 5.00
N PHE A 21 21.80 23.01 5.16
CA PHE A 21 21.38 22.18 4.04
C PHE A 21 20.32 22.86 3.16
N ILE A 22 19.30 23.49 3.78
CA ILE A 22 18.28 24.27 3.06
C ILE A 22 18.93 25.43 2.30
N GLN A 23 19.86 26.12 2.92
CA GLN A 23 20.53 27.27 2.31
C GLN A 23 21.41 26.85 1.12
N GLN A 24 22.14 25.74 1.25
CA GLN A 24 22.97 25.20 0.17
C GLN A 24 22.14 24.66 -1.01
N ASN A 25 20.94 24.13 -0.74
CA ASN A 25 20.08 23.48 -1.74
C ASN A 25 18.80 24.27 -2.03
N GLN A 26 18.83 25.59 -1.85
CA GLN A 26 17.63 26.43 -1.83
C GLN A 26 16.72 26.21 -3.05
N THR A 27 17.29 26.14 -4.26
CA THR A 27 16.53 25.93 -5.50
C THR A 27 15.80 24.58 -5.54
N LEU A 28 16.42 23.51 -5.03
CA LEU A 28 15.81 22.19 -4.96
C LEU A 28 14.68 22.19 -3.93
N MET A 29 14.90 22.83 -2.79
CA MET A 29 13.88 22.93 -1.74
C MET A 29 12.66 23.75 -2.17
N THR A 30 12.86 24.80 -2.98
CA THR A 30 11.75 25.56 -3.56
C THR A 30 10.96 24.74 -4.57
N LEU A 31 11.65 24.00 -5.45
CA LEU A 31 10.97 23.16 -6.44
C LEU A 31 10.21 22.00 -5.78
N LEU A 32 10.78 21.41 -4.73
CA LEU A 32 10.12 20.37 -3.95
C LEU A 32 8.87 20.90 -3.26
N GLU A 33 8.93 22.08 -2.65
CA GLU A 33 7.75 22.73 -2.05
C GLU A 33 6.67 22.99 -3.10
N GLU A 34 7.03 23.54 -4.26
CA GLU A 34 6.06 23.79 -5.35
C GLU A 34 5.41 22.51 -5.87
N ALA A 35 6.20 21.45 -6.07
CA ALA A 35 5.70 20.14 -6.50
C ALA A 35 4.78 19.53 -5.44
N TRP A 36 5.15 19.65 -4.16
CA TRP A 36 4.36 19.17 -3.05
C TRP A 36 3.02 19.90 -2.91
N GLN A 37 3.00 21.23 -3.07
CA GLN A 37 1.77 22.02 -3.08
C GLN A 37 0.86 21.64 -4.25
N LYS A 38 1.43 21.44 -5.44
CA LYS A 38 0.66 20.97 -6.61
C LYS A 38 0.05 19.59 -6.37
N PHE A 39 0.81 18.66 -5.79
CA PHE A 39 0.31 17.34 -5.44
C PHE A 39 -0.79 17.40 -4.36
N ALA A 40 -0.58 18.18 -3.30
CA ALA A 40 -1.57 18.37 -2.24
C ALA A 40 -2.89 18.93 -2.80
N ALA A 41 -2.83 19.85 -3.77
CA ALA A 41 -4.01 20.38 -4.45
C ALA A 41 -4.75 19.36 -5.34
N THR A 42 -4.11 18.24 -5.70
CA THR A 42 -4.77 17.14 -6.43
C THR A 42 -5.43 16.12 -5.50
N LEU A 43 -5.15 16.17 -4.20
CA LEU A 43 -5.79 15.28 -3.24
C LEU A 43 -7.21 15.77 -2.96
N PRO A 44 -8.20 14.87 -2.92
CA PRO A 44 -9.55 15.25 -2.53
C PRO A 44 -9.57 15.72 -1.06
N ASP A 45 -10.27 16.83 -0.78
CA ASP A 45 -10.44 17.39 0.58
C ASP A 45 -11.03 16.39 1.59
N ASN A 46 -11.74 15.37 1.08
CA ASN A 46 -12.18 14.22 1.84
C ASN A 46 -11.58 12.97 1.18
N PRO A 47 -10.45 12.43 1.66
CA PRO A 47 -10.06 11.08 1.28
C PRO A 47 -11.23 10.15 1.60
N PRO A 48 -11.62 9.23 0.70
CA PRO A 48 -12.61 8.22 1.04
C PRO A 48 -12.14 7.50 2.30
N PRO A 49 -13.04 7.18 3.24
CA PRO A 49 -12.66 6.44 4.42
C PRO A 49 -11.93 5.17 3.94
N THR A 50 -10.66 5.04 4.32
CA THR A 50 -9.98 3.75 4.26
C THR A 50 -10.76 2.85 5.20
N TYR A 51 -11.67 2.06 4.63
CA TYR A 51 -12.29 0.96 5.32
C TYR A 51 -11.18 -0.04 5.62
N VAL A 52 -10.57 0.11 6.80
CA VAL A 52 -9.72 -0.92 7.37
C VAL A 52 -10.67 -2.01 7.82
N SER A 53 -11.09 -2.87 6.89
CA SER A 53 -11.73 -4.13 7.26
C SER A 53 -10.63 -5.00 7.85
N ASN A 54 -10.51 -4.98 9.18
CA ASN A 54 -9.70 -5.96 9.86
C ASN A 54 -10.44 -7.30 9.73
N TYR A 55 -9.84 -8.25 9.03
CA TYR A 55 -10.40 -9.59 8.92
C TYR A 55 -10.58 -10.16 10.33
N GLY A 56 -11.83 -10.47 10.70
CA GLY A 56 -12.16 -11.01 12.01
C GLY A 56 -12.30 -9.97 13.15
N GLU A 57 -12.61 -8.70 12.85
CA GLU A 57 -12.94 -7.73 13.88
C GLU A 57 -14.11 -8.21 14.77
N GLY A 58 -13.85 -8.37 16.07
CA GLY A 58 -14.83 -8.89 17.03
C GLY A 58 -14.87 -10.42 17.18
N ILE A 59 -14.01 -11.16 16.47
CA ILE A 59 -13.85 -12.61 16.68
C ILE A 59 -12.75 -12.83 17.73
N ASP A 60 -13.13 -13.45 18.85
CA ASP A 60 -12.17 -13.95 19.82
C ASP A 60 -11.68 -15.34 19.38
N LEU A 61 -10.39 -15.44 19.08
CA LEU A 61 -9.75 -16.68 18.61
C LEU A 61 -9.90 -17.82 19.63
N GLU A 62 -10.05 -17.51 20.93
CA GLU A 62 -10.24 -18.54 21.97
C GLU A 62 -11.64 -19.18 21.93
N THR A 63 -12.59 -18.57 21.20
CA THR A 63 -13.97 -19.05 21.06
C THR A 63 -14.25 -19.76 19.74
N VAL A 64 -13.23 -19.88 18.87
CA VAL A 64 -13.39 -20.49 17.54
C VAL A 64 -13.35 -22.01 17.66
N GLU A 65 -14.44 -22.67 17.26
CA GLU A 65 -14.53 -24.12 17.16
C GLU A 65 -14.24 -24.57 15.72
N HIS A 66 -13.49 -25.67 15.57
CA HIS A 66 -13.18 -26.26 14.28
C HIS A 66 -14.11 -27.43 13.98
N PHE A 67 -14.85 -27.35 12.87
CA PHE A 67 -15.69 -28.43 12.37
C PHE A 67 -15.08 -29.05 11.11
N PRO A 68 -15.13 -30.38 10.95
CA PRO A 68 -14.71 -31.01 9.70
C PRO A 68 -15.67 -30.60 8.59
N ILE A 69 -15.11 -30.20 7.45
CA ILE A 69 -15.87 -29.83 6.26
C ILE A 69 -16.31 -31.10 5.55
N SER A 70 -17.60 -31.21 5.23
CA SER A 70 -18.16 -32.29 4.42
C SER A 70 -17.78 -32.15 2.95
N GLN A 71 -17.89 -33.24 2.19
CA GLN A 71 -17.59 -33.22 0.75
C GLN A 71 -18.51 -32.26 -0.01
N GLU A 72 -19.77 -32.14 0.43
CA GLU A 72 -20.78 -31.26 -0.18
C GLU A 72 -20.43 -29.79 0.06
N GLU A 73 -20.09 -29.43 1.31
CA GLU A 73 -19.64 -28.07 1.67
C GLU A 73 -18.34 -27.68 0.94
N MET A 74 -17.42 -28.63 0.74
CA MET A 74 -16.19 -28.39 -0.01
C MET A 74 -16.49 -28.05 -1.48
N ILE A 75 -17.44 -28.74 -2.11
CA ILE A 75 -17.83 -28.48 -3.49
C ILE A 75 -18.52 -27.11 -3.61
N GLU A 76 -19.41 -26.77 -2.68
CA GLU A 76 -20.06 -25.46 -2.65
C GLU A 76 -19.04 -24.33 -2.44
N PHE A 77 -18.09 -24.52 -1.53
CA PHE A 77 -16.99 -23.57 -1.32
C PHE A 77 -16.18 -23.35 -2.60
N LEU A 78 -15.77 -24.41 -3.30
CA LEU A 78 -15.01 -24.31 -4.53
C LEU A 78 -15.79 -23.58 -5.63
N ASN A 79 -17.09 -23.89 -5.80
CA ASN A 79 -17.95 -23.22 -6.78
C ASN A 79 -18.09 -21.71 -6.50
N HIS A 80 -18.24 -21.33 -5.22
CA HIS A 80 -18.31 -19.93 -4.83
C HIS A 80 -16.97 -19.23 -5.07
N PHE A 81 -15.87 -19.85 -4.65
CA PHE A 81 -14.53 -19.30 -4.79
C PHE A 81 -14.12 -19.14 -6.26
N GLU A 82 -14.39 -20.12 -7.13
CA GLU A 82 -14.11 -20.02 -8.57
C GLU A 82 -14.93 -18.90 -9.25
N LYS A 83 -16.19 -18.72 -8.83
CA LYS A 83 -17.04 -17.64 -9.36
C LYS A 83 -16.51 -16.26 -8.98
N GLU A 84 -16.00 -16.09 -7.76
CA GLU A 84 -15.40 -14.83 -7.31
C GLU A 84 -13.97 -14.61 -7.81
N ARG A 85 -13.25 -15.68 -8.17
CA ARG A 85 -11.90 -15.63 -8.73
C ARG A 85 -11.81 -14.73 -9.97
N TYR A 86 -12.85 -14.70 -10.79
CA TYR A 86 -12.92 -13.85 -11.98
C TYR A 86 -12.82 -12.34 -11.66
N HIS A 87 -13.20 -11.93 -10.45
CA HIS A 87 -13.16 -10.54 -10.00
C HIS A 87 -11.90 -10.20 -9.19
N ASN A 88 -11.35 -11.16 -8.42
CA ASN A 88 -10.27 -10.88 -7.46
C ASN A 88 -8.86 -11.29 -7.94
N ASP A 89 -8.72 -12.27 -8.83
CA ASP A 89 -7.39 -12.77 -9.30
C ASP A 89 -6.83 -12.02 -10.52
N ARG A 90 -7.50 -10.95 -10.96
CA ARG A 90 -7.01 -10.05 -12.01
C ARG A 90 -6.65 -8.69 -11.43
N PRO A 91 -5.62 -8.59 -10.55
CA PRO A 91 -5.21 -7.31 -9.97
C PRO A 91 -4.83 -6.26 -11.03
N PHE A 92 -4.61 -6.68 -12.28
CA PHE A 92 -4.21 -5.81 -13.38
C PHE A 92 -5.08 -5.91 -14.66
N GLY A 93 -6.23 -6.60 -14.60
CA GLY A 93 -7.14 -6.78 -15.74
C GLY A 93 -6.57 -7.62 -16.91
N ASP A 94 -7.27 -7.61 -18.05
CA ASP A 94 -6.87 -8.32 -19.29
C ASP A 94 -5.70 -7.67 -20.06
N SER A 95 -5.15 -6.56 -19.55
CA SER A 95 -4.15 -5.76 -20.27
C SER A 95 -2.69 -6.15 -20.00
N ILE A 96 -2.42 -7.14 -19.15
CA ILE A 96 -1.04 -7.61 -18.92
C ILE A 96 -0.73 -8.81 -19.81
N HIS A 97 0.24 -8.62 -20.70
CA HIS A 97 0.92 -9.72 -21.40
C HIS A 97 2.08 -10.19 -20.52
N ILE A 98 1.90 -11.33 -19.84
CA ILE A 98 2.99 -12.00 -19.13
C ILE A 98 3.85 -12.67 -20.19
N ASN A 99 5.01 -12.10 -20.49
CA ASN A 99 6.04 -12.82 -21.22
C ASN A 99 6.65 -13.84 -20.27
N GLU A 100 6.36 -15.12 -20.48
CA GLU A 100 7.07 -16.22 -19.84
C GLU A 100 8.56 -16.10 -20.20
N GLN A 101 9.37 -15.62 -19.26
CA GLN A 101 10.81 -15.72 -19.35
C GLN A 101 11.24 -17.02 -18.70
N ASP A 102 11.71 -17.95 -19.52
CA ASP A 102 12.33 -19.21 -19.10
C ASP A 102 13.63 -18.91 -18.34
N TRP A 103 13.54 -18.77 -17.01
CA TRP A 103 14.72 -18.70 -16.16
C TRP A 103 15.26 -20.12 -15.96
N THR A 104 16.22 -20.52 -16.79
CA THR A 104 17.04 -21.69 -16.49
C THR A 104 18.00 -21.34 -15.37
N LEU A 105 17.78 -21.89 -14.18
CA LEU A 105 18.78 -21.88 -13.11
C LEU A 105 19.88 -22.87 -13.51
N SER A 106 21.08 -22.36 -13.77
CA SER A 106 22.27 -23.20 -13.96
C SER A 106 22.69 -23.81 -12.63
N GLU A 107 22.99 -25.11 -12.67
CA GLU A 107 23.39 -25.98 -11.54
C GLU A 107 24.75 -25.62 -10.92
#